data_AF-A0A2M6ZWM6-F1
#
_entry.id   AF-A0A2M6ZWM6-F1
#
_cell.length_a   1.000
_cell.length_b   1.000
_cell.length_c   1.000
_cell.angle_alpha   90.00
_cell.angle_beta   90.00
_cell.angle_gamma   90.00
#
_symmetry.space_group_name_H-M   'P 1'
#
loop_
_entity.id
_entity.type
_entity.pdbx_description
1 polymer ?
#
loop_
_entity_poly.entity_id
_entity_poly.type
_entity_poly.pdbx_seq_one_letter_code
_entity_poly.pdbx_strand_id
1 'polypeptide(L)'
;FTWSSVADATSYDWVLSAKADLSSPVETKTGLTGTAYTYTGTLKTNTTYFWRVTAMKDANVFSQSDISTFTTAPAPVPPPPPPPAPLPPVTPAWVWVVIGIGAVLVITVIVLIFRTRRV
;
A
#
# COMPACT_ATOMS: atom_id res chain seq x y z
N PHE A 1 1.05 20.23 -12.72
CA PHE A 1 1.68 20.46 -14.03
C PHE A 1 1.63 21.94 -14.32
N THR A 2 2.75 22.52 -14.77
CA THR A 2 2.86 23.93 -15.11
C THR A 2 3.59 24.05 -16.45
N TRP A 3 3.24 25.05 -17.24
CA TRP A 3 3.86 25.34 -18.55
C TRP A 3 4.01 26.84 -18.76
N SER A 4 4.78 27.22 -19.78
CA SER A 4 4.95 28.63 -20.15
C SER A 4 3.74 29.15 -20.92
N SER A 5 3.37 30.42 -20.68
CA SER A 5 2.33 31.08 -21.48
C SER A 5 2.82 31.32 -22.91
N VAL A 6 1.90 31.22 -23.86
CA VAL A 6 2.10 31.57 -25.27
C VAL A 6 1.31 32.84 -25.54
N ALA A 7 1.97 33.86 -26.13
CA ALA A 7 1.30 35.09 -26.52
C ALA A 7 0.18 34.80 -27.52
N ASP A 8 -0.95 35.51 -27.39
CA ASP A 8 -2.15 35.36 -28.22
C ASP A 8 -2.90 34.03 -28.12
N ALA A 9 -2.46 33.09 -27.27
CA ALA A 9 -3.23 31.88 -26.98
C ALA A 9 -4.44 32.22 -26.10
N THR A 10 -5.62 31.76 -26.51
CA THR A 10 -6.88 31.96 -25.78
C THR A 10 -7.13 30.87 -24.75
N SER A 11 -6.59 29.67 -24.97
CA SER A 11 -6.75 28.52 -24.07
C SER A 11 -5.64 27.48 -24.29
N TYR A 12 -5.60 26.48 -23.42
CA TYR A 12 -4.65 25.37 -23.45
C TYR A 12 -5.37 24.03 -23.27
N ASP A 13 -4.92 23.05 -24.03
CA ASP A 13 -5.32 21.66 -23.90
C ASP A 13 -4.13 20.86 -23.36
N TRP A 14 -4.32 20.19 -22.24
CA TRP A 14 -3.32 19.38 -21.55
C TRP A 14 -3.69 17.91 -21.63
N VAL A 15 -2.70 17.07 -21.95
CA VAL A 15 -2.87 15.61 -22.05
C VAL A 15 -1.78 14.93 -21.23
N LEU A 16 -2.15 13.88 -20.49
CA LEU A 16 -1.25 12.97 -19.78
C LEU A 16 -1.51 11.54 -20.23
N SER A 17 -0.46 10.77 -20.50
CA SER A 17 -0.54 9.38 -20.94
C SER A 17 0.58 8.52 -20.34
N ALA A 18 0.35 7.21 -20.26
CA ALA A 18 1.38 6.22 -19.97
C ALA A 18 2.13 5.77 -21.25
N LYS A 19 1.74 6.28 -22.42
CA LYS A 19 2.37 5.98 -23.72
C LYS A 19 3.08 7.22 -24.25
N ALA A 20 4.26 7.01 -24.84
CA ALA A 20 5.10 8.09 -25.36
C ALA A 20 4.46 8.84 -26.55
N ASP A 21 3.57 8.18 -27.28
CA ASP A 21 2.82 8.75 -28.41
C ASP A 21 1.52 9.46 -28.00
N LEU A 22 1.18 9.45 -26.70
CA LEU A 22 -0.07 10.00 -26.14
C LEU A 22 -1.35 9.35 -26.68
N SER A 23 -1.28 8.18 -27.33
CA SER A 23 -2.42 7.53 -28.00
C SER A 23 -3.49 6.99 -27.03
N SER A 24 -3.11 6.71 -25.78
CA SER A 24 -4.00 6.27 -24.72
C SER A 24 -3.87 7.20 -23.52
N PRO A 25 -4.55 8.37 -23.55
CA PRO A 25 -4.43 9.35 -22.48
C PRO A 25 -5.04 8.81 -21.19
N VAL A 26 -4.30 8.96 -20.11
CA VAL A 26 -4.77 8.76 -18.73
C VAL A 26 -5.75 9.86 -18.36
N GLU A 27 -5.47 11.09 -18.79
CA GLU A 27 -6.34 12.25 -18.58
C GLU A 27 -6.15 13.24 -19.73
N THR A 28 -7.21 13.95 -20.09
CA THR A 28 -7.16 15.08 -21.02
C THR A 28 -8.03 16.19 -20.46
N LYS A 29 -7.49 17.42 -20.45
CA LYS A 29 -8.23 18.63 -20.09
C LYS A 29 -8.10 19.65 -21.19
N THR A 30 -9.23 20.20 -21.62
CA THR A 30 -9.29 21.18 -22.71
C THR A 30 -9.81 22.51 -22.20
N GLY A 31 -9.49 23.59 -22.90
CA GLY A 31 -10.03 24.91 -22.60
C GLY A 31 -9.50 25.55 -21.32
N LEU A 32 -8.32 25.15 -20.86
CA LEU A 32 -7.68 25.76 -19.68
C LEU A 32 -7.24 27.19 -20.03
N THR A 33 -7.61 28.17 -19.23
CA THR A 33 -7.20 29.57 -19.44
C THR A 33 -5.91 29.94 -18.69
N GLY A 34 -5.58 29.17 -17.65
CA GLY A 34 -4.32 29.30 -16.91
C GLY A 34 -3.18 28.45 -17.49
N THR A 35 -1.99 28.64 -16.93
CA THR A 35 -0.77 27.91 -17.30
C THR A 35 -0.42 26.77 -16.34
N ALA A 36 -1.40 26.33 -15.55
CA ALA A 36 -1.24 25.30 -14.56
C ALA A 36 -2.46 24.39 -14.51
N TYR A 37 -2.21 23.11 -14.29
CA TYR A 37 -3.23 22.12 -14.01
C TYR A 37 -2.79 21.18 -12.89
N THR A 38 -3.66 21.00 -11.90
CA THR A 38 -3.47 20.07 -10.80
C THR A 38 -4.24 18.79 -11.11
N TYR A 39 -3.51 17.73 -11.40
CA TYR A 39 -4.09 16.39 -11.53
C TYR A 39 -4.35 15.81 -10.14
N THR A 40 -5.59 15.37 -9.90
CA THR A 40 -6.04 14.83 -8.60
C THR A 40 -6.25 13.31 -8.63
N GLY A 41 -6.04 12.66 -9.77
CA GLY A 41 -6.13 11.21 -9.88
C GLY A 41 -4.91 10.50 -9.30
N THR A 42 -4.97 9.17 -9.28
CA THR A 42 -3.87 8.32 -8.80
C THR A 42 -3.09 7.76 -9.98
N LEU A 43 -1.76 7.90 -9.94
CA LEU A 43 -0.85 7.29 -10.90
C LEU A 43 -0.23 6.02 -10.31
N LYS A 44 0.08 5.05 -11.19
CA LYS A 44 0.81 3.85 -10.79
C LYS A 44 2.22 4.25 -10.36
N THR A 45 2.73 3.62 -9.31
CA THR A 45 4.10 3.79 -8.85
C THR A 45 5.09 3.16 -9.82
N ASN A 46 6.35 3.59 -9.77
CA ASN A 46 7.43 3.12 -10.64
C ASN A 46 7.06 3.08 -12.14
N THR A 47 6.30 4.07 -12.61
CA THR A 47 5.75 4.10 -13.97
C THR A 47 6.14 5.42 -14.64
N THR A 48 6.66 5.34 -15.87
CA THR A 48 6.96 6.52 -16.69
C THR A 48 5.71 7.02 -17.37
N TYR A 49 5.47 8.32 -17.26
CA TYR A 49 4.37 9.04 -17.88
C TYR A 49 4.88 10.14 -18.80
N PHE A 50 4.02 10.49 -19.76
CA PHE A 50 4.27 11.46 -20.80
C PHE A 50 3.13 12.47 -20.81
N TRP A 51 3.46 13.75 -20.95
CA TRP A 51 2.45 14.79 -21.00
C TRP A 51 2.83 15.88 -21.99
N ARG A 52 1.82 16.57 -22.51
CA ARG A 52 1.98 17.66 -23.48
C ARG A 52 0.91 18.71 -23.26
N VAL A 53 1.24 19.95 -23.65
CA VAL A 53 0.29 21.06 -23.72
C VAL A 53 0.18 21.55 -25.15
N THR A 54 -1.04 21.81 -25.58
CA THR A 54 -1.38 22.43 -26.86
C THR A 54 -1.99 23.78 -26.57
N ALA A 55 -1.35 24.86 -27.02
CA ALA A 55 -1.92 26.19 -26.99
C ALA A 55 -2.93 26.34 -28.13
N MET A 56 -4.10 26.86 -27.81
CA MET A 56 -5.22 27.06 -28.72
C MET A 56 -5.49 28.55 -28.89
N LYS A 57 -5.86 28.95 -30.11
CA LYS A 57 -6.33 30.28 -30.46
C LYS A 57 -7.60 30.15 -31.28
N ASP A 58 -8.71 30.69 -30.78
CA ASP A 58 -10.01 30.65 -31.46
C ASP A 58 -10.42 29.21 -31.87
N ALA A 59 -10.23 28.26 -30.95
CA ALA A 59 -10.45 26.81 -31.14
C ALA A 59 -9.54 26.10 -32.16
N ASN A 60 -8.55 26.80 -32.73
CA ASN A 60 -7.53 26.19 -33.58
C ASN A 60 -6.23 25.95 -32.80
N VAL A 61 -5.52 24.87 -33.18
CA VAL A 61 -4.19 24.60 -32.65
C VAL A 61 -3.25 25.72 -33.10
N PHE A 62 -2.68 26.43 -32.13
CA PHE A 62 -1.77 27.53 -32.38
C PHE A 62 -0.31 27.08 -32.22
N SER A 63 -0.02 26.37 -31.13
CA SER A 63 1.31 25.83 -30.85
C SER A 63 1.22 24.60 -29.97
N GLN A 64 2.23 23.73 -30.00
CA GLN A 64 2.31 22.55 -29.16
C GLN A 64 3.67 22.51 -28.46
N SER A 65 3.68 22.11 -27.20
CA SER A 65 4.92 21.82 -26.49
C SER A 65 5.52 20.51 -26.97
N ASP A 66 6.81 20.33 -26.72
CA ASP A 66 7.42 19.00 -26.73
C ASP A 66 6.75 18.08 -25.71
N ILE A 67 6.86 16.77 -25.94
CA ILE A 67 6.37 15.76 -24.99
C ILE A 67 7.32 15.72 -23.81
N SER A 68 6.81 16.09 -22.64
CA SER A 68 7.54 16.04 -21.38
C SER A 68 7.34 14.70 -20.70
N THR A 69 8.35 14.22 -19.97
CA THR A 69 8.33 12.91 -19.31
C THR A 69 8.69 13.02 -17.83
N PHE A 70 8.08 12.16 -17.01
CA PHE A 70 8.46 11.96 -15.61
C PHE A 70 8.19 10.52 -15.20
N THR A 71 8.85 10.06 -14.14
CA THR A 71 8.63 8.72 -13.59
C THR A 71 8.17 8.85 -12.15
N THR A 72 7.11 8.12 -11.78
CA THR A 72 6.61 8.10 -10.41
C THR A 72 7.56 7.34 -9.50
N ALA A 73 7.63 7.74 -8.23
CA ALA A 73 8.44 7.05 -7.23
C ALA A 73 8.01 5.57 -7.11
N PRO A 74 8.95 4.67 -6.77
CA PRO A 74 8.60 3.30 -6.45
C PRO A 74 7.69 3.23 -5.23
N ALA A 75 6.91 2.15 -5.12
CA ALA A 75 6.11 1.91 -3.93
C ALA A 75 7.03 1.81 -2.70
N PRO A 76 6.62 2.34 -1.53
CA PRO A 76 7.34 2.12 -0.29
C PRO A 76 7.48 0.63 -0.02
N VAL A 77 8.67 0.18 0.37
CA VAL A 77 8.87 -1.20 0.81
C VAL A 77 8.15 -1.36 2.15
N PRO A 78 7.28 -2.39 2.32
CA PRO A 78 6.67 -2.66 3.60
C PRO A 78 7.76 -2.87 4.67
N PRO A 79 7.54 -2.44 5.92
CA PRO A 79 8.45 -2.79 7.00
C PRO A 79 8.53 -4.31 7.14
N PRO A 80 9.69 -4.86 7.55
CA PRO A 80 9.81 -6.28 7.81
C PRO A 80 8.77 -6.72 8.86
N PRO A 81 8.24 -7.96 8.74
CA PRO A 81 7.32 -8.47 9.74
C PRO A 81 7.98 -8.48 11.13
N PRO A 82 7.21 -8.25 12.21
CA PRO A 82 7.74 -8.34 13.55
C PRO A 82 8.30 -9.75 13.82
N PRO A 83 9.31 -9.89 14.71
CA PRO A 83 9.79 -11.18 15.13
C PRO A 83 8.64 -12.07 15.63
N PRO A 84 8.70 -13.40 15.42
CA PRO A 84 7.75 -14.31 16.02
C PRO A 84 7.67 -14.09 17.54
N ALA A 85 6.47 -14.12 18.10
CA ALA A 85 6.31 -14.09 19.55
C ALA A 85 7.11 -15.25 20.16
N PRO A 86 7.71 -15.07 21.35
CA PRO A 86 8.26 -16.19 22.11
C PRO A 86 7.20 -17.28 22.23
N LEU A 87 7.61 -18.53 22.01
CA LEU A 87 6.71 -19.65 22.28
C LEU A 87 6.25 -19.56 23.73
N PRO A 88 4.96 -19.87 24.02
CA PRO A 88 4.51 -19.95 25.39
C PRO A 88 5.41 -20.94 26.15
N PRO A 89 5.73 -20.69 27.44
CA PRO A 89 6.52 -21.62 28.22
C PRO A 89 5.82 -22.98 28.23
N VAL A 90 6.52 -24.00 27.73
CA VAL A 90 6.05 -25.38 27.88
C VAL A 90 6.17 -25.77 29.35
N THR A 91 5.12 -26.36 29.91
CA THR A 91 5.21 -26.93 31.25
C THR A 91 6.22 -28.08 31.22
N PRO A 92 7.28 -28.05 32.04
CA PRO A 92 8.25 -29.13 32.07
C PRO A 92 7.59 -30.46 32.43
N ALA A 93 8.04 -31.57 31.82
CA ALA A 93 7.46 -32.90 32.04
C ALA A 93 7.44 -33.32 33.52
N TRP A 94 8.40 -32.87 34.33
CA TRP A 94 8.44 -33.17 35.76
C TRP A 94 7.23 -32.64 36.53
N VAL A 95 6.61 -31.55 36.08
CA VAL A 95 5.39 -30.99 36.70
C VAL A 95 4.25 -32.01 36.59
N TRP A 96 4.10 -32.64 35.43
CA TRP A 96 3.13 -33.71 35.22
C TRP A 96 3.46 -34.97 36.04
N VAL A 97 4.75 -35.30 36.21
CA VAL A 97 5.20 -36.40 37.09
C VAL A 97 4.81 -36.13 38.54
N VAL A 98 5.05 -34.92 39.06
CA VAL A 98 4.70 -34.55 40.45
C VAL A 98 3.20 -34.56 40.67
N ILE A 99 2.41 -34.02 39.73
CA ILE A 99 0.94 -34.06 39.79
C ILE A 99 0.46 -35.52 39.80
N GLY A 100 1.03 -36.38 38.95
CA GLY A 100 0.71 -37.80 38.90
C GLY A 100 1.01 -38.53 40.21
N ILE A 101 2.21 -38.34 40.78
CA ILE A 101 2.60 -38.94 42.07
C ILE A 101 1.68 -38.46 43.19
N GLY A 102 1.38 -37.15 43.23
CA GLY A 102 0.46 -36.58 44.21
C GLY A 102 -0.94 -37.18 44.13
N ALA A 103 -1.49 -37.30 42.92
CA ALA A 103 -2.79 -37.93 42.69
C ALA A 103 -2.79 -39.40 43.15
N VAL A 104 -1.75 -40.17 42.83
CA VAL A 104 -1.61 -41.56 43.27
C VAL A 104 -1.56 -41.65 44.79
N LEU A 105 -0.73 -40.83 45.44
CA LEU A 105 -0.60 -40.82 46.90
C LEU A 105 -1.94 -40.53 47.59
N VAL A 106 -2.66 -39.50 47.13
CA VAL A 106 -4.00 -39.15 47.63
C VAL A 106 -4.97 -40.32 47.46
N ILE A 107 -4.99 -40.96 46.29
CA ILE A 107 -5.84 -42.13 46.04
C ILE A 107 -5.49 -43.27 47.00
N THR A 108 -4.21 -43.60 47.19
CA THR A 108 -3.80 -44.63 48.16
C THR A 108 -4.23 -44.31 49.59
N VAL A 109 -4.07 -43.07 50.03
CA VAL A 109 -4.48 -42.63 51.38
C VAL A 109 -6.00 -42.75 51.55
N ILE A 110 -6.77 -42.32 50.56
CA ILE A 110 -8.23 -42.48 50.57
C ILE A 110 -8.63 -43.95 50.67
N VAL A 111 -8.02 -44.82 49.85
CA VAL A 111 -8.27 -46.27 49.88
C VAL A 111 -7.91 -46.86 51.25
N LEU A 112 -6.79 -46.44 51.85
CA LEU A 112 -6.36 -46.85 53.18
C LEU A 112 -7.38 -46.44 54.25
N ILE A 113 -7.87 -45.20 54.23
CA ILE A 113 -8.90 -44.70 55.16
C ILE A 113 -10.20 -45.50 55.03
N PHE A 114 -10.66 -45.78 53.79
CA PHE A 114 -11.86 -46.58 53.59
C PHE A 114 -11.68 -48.04 53.99
N ARG A 115 -10.48 -48.61 53.83
CA ARG A 115 -10.16 -49.95 54.30
C ARG A 115 -10.13 -50.03 55.83
N THR A 116 -9.58 -49.03 56.52
CA THR A 116 -9.50 -49.02 57.99
C THR A 116 -10.81 -48.65 58.67
N ARG A 117 -11.71 -47.90 58.01
CA ARG A 117 -13.06 -47.60 58.52
C ARG A 117 -14.10 -48.71 58.29
N ARG A 118 -13.77 -49.75 57.51
CA ARG A 118 -14.65 -50.88 57.19
C ARG A 118 -14.38 -52.14 58.05
N VAL A 119 -13.62 -52.00 59.13
CA VAL A 119 -13.37 -53.04 60.15
C VAL A 119 -13.98 -52.56 61.46
#